data_AF-A0A4V0ZGH6-F1
#
_entry.id   AF-A0A4V0ZGH6-F1
#
_cell.length_a   1.000
_cell.length_b   1.000
_cell.length_c   1.000
_cell.angle_alpha   90.00
_cell.angle_beta   90.00
_cell.angle_gamma   90.00
#
_symmetry.space_group_name_H-M   'P 1'
#
loop_
_entity.id
_entity.type
_entity.pdbx_description
1 polymer ?
#
loop_
_entity_poly.entity_id
_entity_poly.type
_entity_poly.pdbx_seq_one_letter_code
_entity_poly.pdbx_strand_id
1 'polypeptide(L)'
;MLQITELIPITVFVALILFILRELLDIVKKRAERKKAINVYKTLLSEEIRENFTTLDGLYNVIEMLLKGSEQEIKPQKYNVKTDRYDNDFVMIQLGEKSEYGFLSMRLPNFKTEQFNNHISTLVALDKELYDSLNELYKKIRFWSDLRNDAVCLLANEIEDIRNYFLGANFHHLKEEKEYNIRLLREAHIQLTNQTINFHAGKATAIDVKKYKRINQDNSVGQY
;
A
#
# COMPACT_ATOMS: atom_id res chain seq x y z
N MET A 1 -10.89 -34.24 65.75
CA MET A 1 -10.01 -33.24 65.11
C MET A 1 -9.85 -33.68 63.67
N LEU A 2 -10.60 -33.08 62.74
CA LEU A 2 -10.64 -33.52 61.34
C LEU A 2 -9.26 -33.32 60.71
N GLN A 3 -8.61 -34.43 60.37
CA GLN A 3 -7.34 -34.44 59.65
C GLN A 3 -7.60 -34.07 58.19
N ILE A 4 -7.37 -32.80 57.85
CA ILE A 4 -7.48 -32.27 56.47
C ILE A 4 -6.49 -32.99 55.52
N THR A 5 -5.55 -33.76 56.07
CA THR A 5 -4.57 -34.59 55.33
C THR A 5 -5.15 -35.81 54.60
N GLU A 6 -6.41 -36.20 54.84
CA GLU A 6 -7.06 -37.30 54.09
C GLU A 6 -7.91 -36.84 52.90
N LEU A 7 -8.11 -35.53 52.70
CA LEU A 7 -9.11 -35.07 51.74
C LEU A 7 -8.66 -35.11 50.27
N ILE A 8 -7.35 -35.00 49.99
CA ILE A 8 -6.78 -35.09 48.64
C ILE A 8 -5.38 -35.73 48.73
N PRO A 9 -5.14 -36.89 48.07
CA PRO A 9 -3.80 -37.47 47.98
C PRO A 9 -2.81 -36.48 47.36
N ILE A 10 -1.61 -36.37 47.93
CA ILE A 10 -0.55 -35.45 47.45
C ILE A 10 -0.29 -35.60 45.94
N THR A 11 -0.43 -36.82 45.42
CA THR A 11 -0.33 -37.12 43.98
C THR A 11 -1.37 -36.39 43.13
N VAL A 12 -2.62 -36.30 43.60
CA VAL A 12 -3.71 -35.56 42.93
C VAL A 12 -3.41 -34.07 42.94
N PHE A 13 -2.89 -33.54 44.07
CA PHE A 13 -2.50 -32.13 44.17
C PHE A 13 -1.36 -31.78 43.20
N VAL A 14 -0.32 -32.62 43.13
CA VAL A 14 0.79 -32.45 42.18
C VAL A 14 0.28 -32.52 40.73
N ALA A 15 -0.61 -33.46 40.40
CA ALA A 15 -1.20 -33.55 39.07
C ALA A 15 -2.00 -32.30 38.70
N LEU A 16 -2.74 -31.71 39.65
CA LEU A 16 -3.48 -30.46 39.48
C LEU A 16 -2.54 -29.29 39.17
N ILE A 17 -1.44 -29.16 39.92
CA ILE A 17 -0.41 -28.13 39.67
C ILE A 17 0.21 -28.31 38.29
N LEU A 18 0.59 -29.53 37.91
CA LEU A 18 1.17 -29.82 36.60
C LEU A 18 0.19 -29.50 35.46
N PHE A 19 -1.09 -29.80 35.63
CA PHE A 19 -2.13 -29.46 34.67
C PHE A 19 -2.27 -27.93 34.52
N ILE A 20 -2.32 -27.19 35.63
CA ILE A 20 -2.37 -25.73 35.61
C ILE A 20 -1.14 -25.13 34.93
N LEU A 21 0.06 -25.62 35.27
CA LEU A 21 1.32 -25.16 34.65
C LEU A 21 1.33 -25.44 33.15
N ARG A 22 0.85 -26.60 32.72
CA ARG A 22 0.74 -26.94 31.30
C ARG A 22 -0.21 -26.01 30.56
N GLU A 23 -1.40 -25.78 31.11
CA GLU A 23 -2.39 -24.88 30.51
C GLU A 23 -1.85 -23.44 30.41
N LEU A 24 -1.15 -22.96 31.43
CA LEU A 24 -0.48 -21.66 31.41
C LEU A 24 0.58 -21.58 30.31
N LEU A 25 1.41 -22.62 30.16
CA LEU A 25 2.41 -22.68 29.08
C LEU A 25 1.75 -22.70 27.70
N ASP A 26 0.66 -23.42 27.53
CA ASP A 26 -0.07 -23.49 26.26
C ASP A 26 -0.73 -22.14 25.92
N ILE A 27 -1.26 -21.42 26.91
CA ILE A 27 -1.75 -20.04 26.73
C ILE A 27 -0.62 -19.10 26.30
N VAL A 28 0.55 -19.17 26.95
CA VAL A 28 1.70 -18.33 26.61
C VAL A 28 2.19 -18.62 25.18
N LYS A 29 2.29 -19.91 24.80
CA LYS A 29 2.67 -20.32 23.44
C LYS A 29 1.69 -19.80 22.40
N LYS A 30 0.38 -20.00 22.60
CA LYS A 30 -0.66 -19.50 21.70
C LYS A 30 -0.59 -17.98 21.52
N ARG A 31 -0.32 -17.23 22.60
CA ARG A 31 -0.13 -15.77 22.52
C ARG A 31 1.11 -15.39 21.71
N ALA A 32 2.23 -16.10 21.91
CA ALA A 32 3.45 -15.85 21.16
C ALA A 32 3.28 -16.15 19.66
N GLU A 33 2.62 -17.26 19.32
CA GLU A 33 2.28 -17.63 17.94
C GLU A 33 1.36 -16.61 17.28
N ARG A 34 0.30 -16.17 17.97
CA ARG A 34 -0.59 -15.10 17.48
C ARG A 34 0.19 -13.81 17.20
N LYS A 35 1.07 -13.40 18.11
CA LYS A 35 1.92 -12.21 17.92
C LYS A 35 2.84 -12.35 16.71
N LYS A 36 3.47 -13.52 16.55
CA LYS A 36 4.33 -13.82 15.40
C LYS A 36 3.55 -13.78 14.09
N ALA A 37 2.36 -14.39 14.06
CA ALA A 37 1.49 -14.40 12.88
C ALA A 37 1.08 -12.97 12.48
N ILE A 38 0.62 -12.16 13.43
CA ILE A 38 0.28 -10.74 13.18
C ILE A 38 1.48 -9.99 12.60
N ASN A 39 2.68 -10.20 13.15
CA ASN A 39 3.86 -9.51 12.66
C ASN A 39 4.22 -9.89 11.21
N VAL A 40 4.07 -11.15 10.83
CA VAL A 40 4.27 -11.61 9.45
C VAL A 40 3.29 -10.91 8.50
N TYR A 41 2.01 -10.86 8.84
CA TYR A 41 1.03 -10.17 8.01
C TYR A 41 1.30 -8.67 7.91
N LYS A 42 1.70 -8.02 9.01
CA LYS A 42 2.10 -6.61 8.99
C LYS A 42 3.25 -6.37 8.01
N THR A 43 4.26 -7.25 7.98
CA THR A 43 5.36 -7.15 7.00
C THR A 43 4.86 -7.33 5.58
N LEU A 44 4.07 -8.38 5.28
CA LEU A 44 3.57 -8.64 3.93
C LEU A 44 2.72 -7.49 3.39
N LEU A 45 1.77 -7.01 4.19
CA LEU A 45 0.90 -5.89 3.83
C LEU A 45 1.67 -4.58 3.67
N SER A 46 2.71 -4.39 4.47
CA SER A 46 3.56 -3.21 4.40
C SER A 46 4.37 -3.14 3.10
N GLU A 47 4.82 -4.29 2.59
CA GLU A 47 5.46 -4.39 1.28
C GLU A 47 4.47 -4.10 0.14
N GLU A 48 3.26 -4.67 0.20
CA GLU A 48 2.19 -4.36 -0.77
C GLU A 48 1.85 -2.86 -0.79
N ILE A 49 1.73 -2.23 0.39
CA ILE A 49 1.52 -0.78 0.51
C ILE A 49 2.69 0.03 -0.08
N ARG A 50 3.94 -0.41 0.10
CA ARG A 50 5.13 0.26 -0.45
C ARG A 50 5.15 0.19 -1.99
N GLU A 51 4.71 -0.93 -2.56
CA GLU A 51 4.59 -1.09 -4.00
C GLU A 51 3.44 -0.22 -4.54
N ASN A 52 2.30 -0.20 -3.86
CA ASN A 52 1.17 0.67 -4.20
C ASN A 52 1.50 2.16 -4.08
N PHE A 53 2.41 2.55 -3.19
CA PHE A 53 2.93 3.92 -3.11
C PHE A 53 3.62 4.33 -4.42
N THR A 54 4.46 3.45 -4.96
CA THR A 54 5.17 3.71 -6.22
C THR A 54 4.19 3.77 -7.39
N THR A 55 3.19 2.89 -7.38
CA THR A 55 2.14 2.84 -8.40
C THR A 55 1.28 4.10 -8.40
N LEU A 56 0.89 4.58 -7.22
CA LEU A 56 0.11 5.80 -7.07
C LEU A 56 0.88 7.03 -7.55
N ASP A 57 2.17 7.15 -7.24
CA ASP A 57 3.02 8.22 -7.77
C ASP A 57 3.11 8.17 -9.30
N GLY A 58 3.26 6.96 -9.87
CA GLY A 58 3.22 6.75 -11.31
C GLY A 58 1.90 7.22 -11.95
N LEU A 59 0.77 6.86 -11.35
CA LEU A 59 -0.56 7.30 -11.78
C LEU A 59 -0.69 8.83 -11.73
N TYR A 60 -0.16 9.48 -10.68
CA TYR A 60 -0.14 10.94 -10.59
C TYR A 60 0.63 11.59 -11.74
N ASN A 61 1.79 11.05 -12.09
CA ASN A 61 2.59 11.57 -13.19
C ASN A 61 1.86 11.43 -14.54
N VAL A 62 1.17 10.30 -14.76
CA VAL A 62 0.34 10.07 -15.96
C VAL A 62 -0.80 11.09 -16.03
N ILE A 63 -1.57 11.24 -14.95
CA ILE A 63 -2.72 12.14 -14.90
C ILE A 63 -2.28 13.59 -15.07
N GLU A 64 -1.19 14.00 -14.42
CA GLU A 64 -0.66 15.35 -14.56
C GLU A 64 -0.25 15.65 -16.01
N MET A 65 0.30 14.66 -16.72
CA MET A 65 0.60 14.79 -18.14
C MET A 65 -0.64 14.81 -19.02
N LEU A 66 -1.66 13.99 -18.73
CA LEU A 66 -2.93 14.02 -19.45
C LEU A 66 -3.62 15.39 -19.33
N LEU A 67 -3.64 15.95 -18.12
CA LEU A 67 -4.25 17.25 -17.84
C LEU A 67 -3.41 18.43 -18.38
N LYS A 68 -2.07 18.36 -18.32
CA LYS A 68 -1.21 19.43 -18.87
C LYS A 68 -1.08 19.36 -20.39
N GLY A 69 -1.18 18.18 -20.99
CA GLY A 69 -1.06 17.99 -22.43
C GLY A 69 -2.07 18.80 -23.25
N SER A 70 -3.22 19.14 -22.66
CA SER A 70 -4.19 20.07 -23.27
C SER A 70 -3.75 21.53 -23.28
N GLU A 71 -2.78 21.91 -22.46
CA GLU A 71 -2.35 23.30 -22.23
C GLU A 71 -0.94 23.60 -22.77
N GLN A 72 -0.19 22.60 -23.24
CA GLN A 72 1.20 22.75 -23.69
C GLN A 72 1.32 23.22 -25.15
N GLU A 73 2.39 23.99 -25.45
CA GLU A 73 2.77 24.37 -26.82
C GLU A 73 3.11 23.15 -27.68
N ILE A 74 3.79 22.16 -27.11
CA ILE A 74 4.06 20.87 -27.75
C ILE A 74 2.94 19.90 -27.37
N LYS A 75 1.97 19.74 -28.27
CA LYS A 75 0.84 18.85 -28.01
C LYS A 75 1.25 17.38 -28.16
N PRO A 76 0.90 16.51 -27.20
CA PRO A 76 0.98 15.07 -27.41
C PRO A 76 0.05 14.67 -28.56
N GLN A 77 0.59 13.96 -29.55
CA GLN A 77 -0.14 13.64 -30.79
C GLN A 77 -0.67 12.21 -30.79
N LYS A 78 0.07 11.28 -30.18
CA LYS A 78 -0.35 9.88 -30.04
C LYS A 78 0.05 9.33 -28.69
N TYR A 79 -0.89 8.64 -28.08
CA TYR A 79 -0.68 7.81 -26.92
C TYR A 79 -0.66 6.35 -27.37
N ASN A 80 0.27 5.58 -26.83
CA ASN A 80 0.34 4.15 -27.07
C ASN A 80 0.62 3.46 -25.73
N VAL A 81 -0.27 2.56 -25.33
CA VAL A 81 -0.08 1.72 -24.15
C VAL A 81 0.50 0.39 -24.62
N LYS A 82 1.66 0.05 -24.08
CA LYS A 82 2.25 -1.28 -24.20
C LYS A 82 2.10 -2.01 -22.88
N THR A 83 1.28 -3.04 -22.87
CA THR A 83 1.20 -4.00 -21.76
C THR A 83 2.24 -5.09 -21.96
N ASP A 84 3.12 -5.28 -20.99
CA ASP A 84 4.01 -6.44 -20.97
C ASP A 84 3.32 -7.69 -20.40
N ARG A 85 3.95 -8.87 -20.52
CA ARG A 85 3.39 -10.15 -20.03
C ARG A 85 3.26 -10.25 -18.51
N TYR A 86 3.74 -9.25 -17.77
CA TYR A 86 3.75 -9.20 -16.31
C TYR A 86 2.90 -8.04 -15.79
N ASP A 87 1.96 -7.58 -16.61
CA ASP A 87 1.04 -6.48 -16.35
C ASP A 87 1.73 -5.18 -15.93
N ASN A 88 2.95 -4.94 -16.42
CA ASN A 88 3.56 -3.62 -16.38
C ASN A 88 3.13 -2.89 -17.65
N ASP A 89 2.13 -2.01 -17.51
CA ASP A 89 1.81 -1.11 -18.60
C ASP A 89 2.87 -0.01 -18.67
N PHE A 90 3.31 0.23 -19.90
CA PHE A 90 4.16 1.35 -20.27
C PHE A 90 3.35 2.25 -21.18
N VAL A 91 3.20 3.50 -20.77
CA VAL A 91 2.59 4.53 -21.60
C VAL A 91 3.72 5.21 -22.37
N MET A 92 3.65 5.14 -23.69
CA MET A 92 4.52 5.88 -24.60
C MET A 92 3.72 7.02 -25.23
N ILE A 93 4.25 8.24 -25.09
CA ILE A 93 3.64 9.46 -25.60
C ILE A 93 4.55 10.01 -26.69
N GLN A 94 4.00 10.16 -27.89
CA GLN A 94 4.66 10.77 -29.03
C GLN A 94 4.46 12.30 -28.99
N LEU A 95 5.56 13.04 -29.00
CA LEU A 95 5.56 14.51 -28.97
C LEU A 95 5.85 15.09 -30.36
N GLY A 96 4.95 15.96 -30.86
CA GLY A 96 5.02 16.52 -32.22
C GLY A 96 4.48 15.59 -33.31
N GLU A 97 4.12 16.14 -34.47
CA GLU A 97 3.38 15.40 -35.53
C GLU A 97 4.17 14.20 -36.08
N LYS A 98 5.51 14.30 -36.05
CA LYS A 98 6.43 13.26 -36.53
C LYS A 98 7.44 12.79 -35.48
N SER A 99 7.10 12.89 -34.19
CA SER A 99 8.03 12.59 -33.08
C SER A 99 9.27 13.51 -33.04
N GLU A 100 9.17 14.71 -33.58
CA GLU A 100 10.32 15.64 -33.68
C GLU A 100 10.85 16.08 -32.31
N TYR A 101 10.03 15.96 -31.26
CA TYR A 101 10.41 16.23 -29.87
C TYR A 101 10.65 14.95 -29.05
N GLY A 102 10.66 13.79 -29.70
CA GLY A 102 10.94 12.49 -29.09
C GLY A 102 9.72 11.78 -28.49
N PHE A 103 10.00 10.83 -27.60
CA PHE A 103 9.00 10.02 -26.91
C PHE A 103 9.18 10.14 -25.41
N LEU A 104 8.06 10.28 -24.71
CA LEU A 104 8.04 10.16 -23.25
C LEU A 104 7.51 8.78 -22.88
N SER A 105 8.27 8.05 -22.06
CA SER A 105 7.90 6.72 -21.58
C SER A 105 7.74 6.77 -20.08
N MET A 106 6.59 6.32 -19.60
CA MET A 106 6.28 6.24 -18.17
C MET A 106 5.71 4.87 -17.82
N ARG A 107 6.03 4.41 -16.62
CA ARG A 107 5.48 3.18 -16.07
C ARG A 107 4.14 3.47 -15.43
N LEU A 108 3.16 2.63 -15.72
CA LEU A 108 1.86 2.63 -15.07
C LEU A 108 1.57 1.20 -14.57
N PRO A 109 2.26 0.73 -13.52
CA PRO A 109 2.03 -0.61 -13.00
C PRO A 109 0.61 -0.77 -12.42
N ASN A 110 0.20 -2.00 -12.18
CA ASN A 110 -1.05 -2.31 -11.50
C ASN A 110 -0.93 -2.14 -9.98
N PHE A 111 -2.04 -1.72 -9.36
CA PHE A 111 -2.19 -1.76 -7.92
C PHE A 111 -2.32 -3.21 -7.46
N LYS A 112 -1.63 -3.53 -6.37
CA LYS A 112 -1.63 -4.86 -5.77
C LYS A 112 -2.55 -4.91 -4.57
N THR A 113 -3.33 -5.98 -4.49
CA THR A 113 -4.28 -6.20 -3.39
C THR A 113 -4.34 -7.66 -2.95
N GLU A 114 -3.51 -8.51 -3.54
CA GLU A 114 -3.53 -9.95 -3.40
C GLU A 114 -3.20 -10.37 -1.96
N GLN A 115 -2.21 -9.75 -1.32
CA GLN A 115 -1.84 -10.08 0.05
C GLN A 115 -2.96 -9.74 1.01
N PHE A 116 -3.58 -8.56 0.84
CA PHE A 116 -4.74 -8.20 1.65
C PHE A 116 -5.89 -9.18 1.44
N ASN A 117 -6.31 -9.39 0.19
CA ASN A 117 -7.47 -10.23 -0.15
C ASN A 117 -7.31 -11.68 0.31
N ASN A 118 -6.12 -12.26 0.12
CA ASN A 118 -5.83 -13.65 0.49
C ASN A 118 -5.80 -13.87 2.02
N HIS A 119 -5.69 -12.80 2.80
CA HIS A 119 -5.49 -12.89 4.25
C HIS A 119 -6.59 -12.20 5.07
N ILE A 120 -7.68 -11.74 4.45
CA ILE A 120 -8.81 -11.07 5.13
C ILE A 120 -9.33 -11.90 6.31
N SER A 121 -9.70 -13.17 6.07
CA SER A 121 -10.30 -14.01 7.12
C SER A 121 -9.38 -14.20 8.31
N THR A 122 -8.07 -14.34 8.05
CA THR A 122 -7.06 -14.54 9.08
C THR A 122 -6.78 -13.25 9.84
N LEU A 123 -6.72 -12.11 9.14
CA LEU A 123 -6.57 -10.79 9.76
C LEU A 123 -7.73 -10.47 10.69
N VAL A 124 -8.97 -10.67 10.23
CA VAL A 124 -10.18 -10.45 11.05
C VAL A 124 -10.15 -11.29 12.33
N ALA A 125 -9.72 -12.55 12.25
CA ALA A 125 -9.62 -13.44 13.40
C ALA A 125 -8.48 -13.06 14.37
N LEU A 126 -7.35 -12.57 13.84
CA LEU A 126 -6.16 -12.27 14.64
C LEU A 126 -6.17 -10.87 15.23
N ASP A 127 -6.66 -9.87 14.49
CA ASP A 127 -6.62 -8.45 14.87
C ASP A 127 -7.68 -7.66 14.06
N LYS A 128 -8.87 -7.50 14.65
CA LYS A 128 -10.00 -6.82 14.01
C LYS A 128 -9.73 -5.33 13.77
N GLU A 129 -9.09 -4.66 14.72
CA GLU A 129 -8.79 -3.21 14.60
C GLU A 129 -7.83 -2.95 13.45
N LEU A 130 -6.81 -3.81 13.31
CA LEU A 130 -5.89 -3.77 12.18
C LEU A 130 -6.62 -3.99 10.85
N TYR A 131 -7.53 -4.97 10.79
CA TYR A 131 -8.34 -5.22 9.61
C TYR A 131 -9.20 -4.01 9.25
N ASP A 132 -9.94 -3.43 10.21
CA ASP A 132 -10.85 -2.31 9.96
C ASP A 132 -10.08 -1.09 9.40
N SER A 133 -8.89 -0.80 9.97
CA SER A 133 -7.99 0.26 9.47
C SER A 133 -7.53 0.01 8.03
N LEU A 134 -7.07 -1.22 7.73
CA LEU A 134 -6.58 -1.56 6.39
C LEU A 134 -7.70 -1.62 5.36
N ASN A 135 -8.88 -2.10 5.73
CA ASN A 135 -10.00 -2.26 4.80
C ASN A 135 -10.40 -0.92 4.16
N GLU A 136 -10.43 0.16 4.93
CA GLU A 136 -10.70 1.50 4.38
C GLU A 136 -9.60 1.97 3.41
N LEU A 137 -8.34 1.68 3.71
CA LEU A 137 -7.23 1.95 2.79
C LEU A 137 -7.38 1.13 1.49
N TYR A 138 -7.68 -0.17 1.59
CA TYR A 138 -7.80 -1.05 0.42
C TYR A 138 -9.06 -0.78 -0.42
N LYS A 139 -10.08 -0.11 0.14
CA LYS A 139 -11.17 0.46 -0.68
C LYS A 139 -10.66 1.62 -1.55
N LYS A 140 -9.85 2.52 -0.97
CA LYS A 140 -9.22 3.61 -1.73
C LYS A 140 -8.25 3.09 -2.79
N ILE A 141 -7.43 2.07 -2.46
CA ILE A 141 -6.52 1.43 -3.43
C ILE A 141 -7.30 0.84 -4.61
N ARG A 142 -8.42 0.16 -4.35
CA ARG A 142 -9.29 -0.36 -5.43
C ARG A 142 -9.84 0.76 -6.31
N PHE A 143 -10.33 1.84 -5.71
CA PHE A 143 -10.75 3.02 -6.47
C PHE A 143 -9.63 3.60 -7.33
N TRP A 144 -8.39 3.70 -6.82
CA TRP A 144 -7.25 4.15 -7.63
C TRP A 144 -6.89 3.16 -8.74
N SER A 145 -7.09 1.87 -8.52
CA SER A 145 -6.94 0.82 -9.53
C SER A 145 -7.95 1.00 -10.67
N ASP A 146 -9.20 1.29 -10.34
CA ASP A 146 -10.25 1.56 -11.34
C ASP A 146 -9.90 2.82 -12.14
N LEU A 147 -9.52 3.91 -11.47
CA LEU A 147 -9.07 5.15 -12.14
C LEU A 147 -7.86 4.93 -13.06
N ARG A 148 -6.93 4.08 -12.64
CA ARG A 148 -5.78 3.71 -13.45
C ARG A 148 -6.20 2.95 -14.71
N ASN A 149 -7.15 2.02 -14.59
CA ASN A 149 -7.68 1.28 -15.74
C ASN A 149 -8.43 2.21 -16.70
N ASP A 150 -9.22 3.15 -16.19
CA ASP A 150 -9.86 4.17 -17.00
C ASP A 150 -8.82 5.02 -17.76
N ALA A 151 -7.73 5.42 -17.07
CA ALA A 151 -6.63 6.14 -17.71
C ALA A 151 -5.95 5.33 -18.82
N VAL A 152 -5.76 4.02 -18.63
CA VAL A 152 -5.21 3.13 -19.67
C VAL A 152 -6.15 2.99 -20.86
N CYS A 153 -7.44 2.73 -20.64
CA CYS A 153 -8.42 2.62 -21.71
C CYS A 153 -8.47 3.91 -22.54
N LEU A 154 -8.38 5.06 -21.87
CA LEU A 154 -8.31 6.36 -22.50
C LEU A 154 -7.05 6.52 -23.36
N LEU A 155 -5.88 6.20 -22.80
CA LEU A 155 -4.59 6.29 -23.50
C LEU A 155 -4.48 5.30 -24.66
N ALA A 156 -5.21 4.18 -24.62
CA ALA A 156 -5.31 3.20 -25.69
C ALA A 156 -6.29 3.60 -26.80
N ASN A 157 -6.97 4.76 -26.67
CA ASN A 157 -8.08 5.19 -27.53
C ASN A 157 -9.26 4.20 -27.54
N GLU A 158 -9.43 3.41 -26.48
CA GLU A 158 -10.60 2.53 -26.31
C GLU A 158 -11.82 3.32 -25.80
N ILE A 159 -11.56 4.50 -25.20
CA ILE A 159 -12.57 5.48 -24.81
C ILE A 159 -12.33 6.73 -25.65
N GLU A 160 -13.29 7.08 -26.53
CA GLU A 160 -13.14 8.16 -27.50
C GLU A 160 -13.25 9.58 -26.91
N ASP A 161 -13.70 9.74 -25.66
CA ASP A 161 -13.90 11.07 -25.07
C ASP A 161 -13.37 11.21 -23.64
N ILE A 162 -12.22 11.89 -23.48
CA ILE A 162 -11.76 12.46 -22.19
C ILE A 162 -12.86 13.34 -21.56
N ARG A 163 -13.78 13.89 -22.36
CA ARG A 163 -14.90 14.73 -21.87
C ARG A 163 -16.07 13.93 -21.33
N ASN A 164 -15.93 12.63 -21.09
CA ASN A 164 -16.74 12.00 -20.05
C ASN A 164 -16.47 12.77 -18.75
N TYR A 165 -17.33 13.75 -18.47
CA TYR A 165 -17.17 14.76 -17.42
C TYR A 165 -16.76 14.14 -16.07
N PHE A 166 -17.24 12.93 -15.80
CA PHE A 166 -16.89 12.11 -14.65
C PHE A 166 -15.41 11.72 -14.58
N LEU A 167 -14.78 11.31 -15.68
CA LEU A 167 -13.35 10.96 -15.72
C LEU A 167 -12.47 12.18 -15.49
N GLY A 168 -12.77 13.29 -16.18
CA GLY A 168 -12.08 14.56 -15.97
C GLY A 168 -12.19 15.05 -14.52
N ALA A 169 -13.40 15.05 -13.95
CA ALA A 169 -13.63 15.44 -12.56
C ALA A 169 -12.88 14.54 -11.57
N ASN A 170 -12.88 13.22 -11.79
CA ASN A 170 -12.14 12.28 -10.95
C ASN A 170 -10.62 12.48 -11.02
N PHE A 171 -10.07 12.76 -12.20
CA PHE A 171 -8.64 13.06 -12.35
C PHE A 171 -8.23 14.38 -11.70
N HIS A 172 -9.05 15.42 -11.84
CA HIS A 172 -8.85 16.69 -11.14
C HIS A 172 -8.90 16.50 -9.61
N HIS A 173 -9.93 15.81 -9.12
CA HIS A 173 -10.07 15.52 -7.70
C HIS A 173 -8.91 14.69 -7.16
N LEU A 174 -8.50 13.63 -7.87
CA LEU A 174 -7.38 12.80 -7.45
C LEU A 174 -6.09 13.65 -7.33
N LYS A 175 -5.83 14.53 -8.31
CA LYS A 175 -4.67 15.44 -8.33
C LYS A 175 -4.67 16.36 -7.11
N GLU A 176 -5.82 16.94 -6.75
CA GLU A 176 -5.97 17.77 -5.55
C GLU A 176 -5.68 16.99 -4.26
N GLU A 177 -6.05 15.72 -4.22
CA GLU A 177 -5.83 14.84 -3.07
C GLU A 177 -4.42 14.20 -3.02
N LYS A 178 -3.47 14.57 -3.89
CA LYS A 178 -2.14 13.94 -3.99
C LYS A 178 -1.44 13.80 -2.64
N GLU A 179 -1.25 14.91 -1.93
CA GLU A 179 -0.56 14.91 -0.64
C GLU A 179 -1.30 14.06 0.41
N TYR A 180 -2.64 14.09 0.39
CA TYR A 180 -3.46 13.32 1.30
C TYR A 180 -3.33 11.81 1.06
N ASN A 181 -3.46 11.37 -0.19
CA ASN A 181 -3.41 9.95 -0.55
C ASN A 181 -2.00 9.35 -0.34
N ILE A 182 -0.96 10.12 -0.66
CA ILE A 182 0.44 9.76 -0.38
C ILE A 182 0.69 9.64 1.12
N ARG A 183 0.17 10.59 1.92
CA ARG A 183 0.27 10.53 3.38
C ARG A 183 -0.44 9.30 3.93
N LEU A 184 -1.62 8.96 3.41
CA LEU A 184 -2.41 7.82 3.86
C LEU A 184 -1.64 6.49 3.74
N LEU A 185 -1.02 6.22 2.58
CA LEU A 185 -0.18 5.03 2.40
C LEU A 185 1.04 5.04 3.32
N ARG A 186 1.67 6.21 3.51
CA ARG A 186 2.84 6.35 4.39
C ARG A 186 2.47 6.09 5.86
N GLU A 187 1.35 6.63 6.33
CA GLU A 187 0.86 6.43 7.69
C GLU A 187 0.50 4.97 7.94
N ALA A 188 -0.18 4.32 7.01
CA ALA A 188 -0.48 2.90 7.10
C ALA A 188 0.80 2.05 7.17
N HIS A 189 1.80 2.33 6.32
CA HIS A 189 3.10 1.66 6.38
C HIS A 189 3.78 1.84 7.76
N ILE A 190 3.77 3.06 8.30
CA ILE A 190 4.31 3.36 9.64
C ILE A 190 3.58 2.56 10.73
N GLN A 191 2.25 2.48 10.67
CA GLN A 191 1.47 1.71 11.65
C GLN A 191 1.82 0.20 11.63
N LEU A 192 2.18 -0.33 10.46
CA LEU A 192 2.53 -1.74 10.30
C LEU A 192 3.96 -2.05 10.75
N THR A 193 4.94 -1.19 10.46
CA THR A 193 6.38 -1.53 10.61
C THR A 193 7.18 -0.58 11.49
N ASN A 194 6.62 0.55 11.93
CA ASN A 194 7.33 1.68 12.53
C ASN A 194 8.46 2.26 11.64
N GLN A 195 8.42 1.98 10.34
CA GLN A 195 9.30 2.55 9.33
C GLN A 195 8.48 3.49 8.45
N THR A 196 9.12 4.48 7.83
CA THR A 196 8.47 5.36 6.86
C THR A 196 8.93 5.03 5.45
N ILE A 197 8.10 5.39 4.47
CA ILE A 197 8.43 5.26 3.06
C ILE A 197 9.24 6.49 2.64
N ASN A 198 10.48 6.25 2.21
CA ASN A 198 11.30 7.22 1.48
C ASN A 198 11.22 6.92 -0.02
N PHE A 199 10.96 7.94 -0.82
CA PHE A 199 10.89 7.80 -2.26
C PHE A 199 12.11 8.48 -2.89
N HIS A 200 12.93 7.68 -3.58
CA HIS A 200 14.10 8.19 -4.27
C HIS A 200 14.26 7.47 -5.61
N ALA A 201 14.50 8.25 -6.67
CA ALA A 201 14.73 7.74 -8.03
C ALA A 201 13.66 6.73 -8.52
N GLY A 202 12.38 7.03 -8.28
CA GLY A 202 11.27 6.18 -8.74
C GLY A 202 11.08 4.89 -7.93
N LYS A 203 11.75 4.74 -6.79
CA LYS A 203 11.66 3.56 -5.92
C LYS A 203 11.31 3.95 -4.50
N ALA A 204 10.23 3.37 -3.98
CA ALA A 204 9.88 3.44 -2.58
C ALA A 204 10.77 2.48 -1.76
N THR A 205 11.38 2.97 -0.68
CA THR A 205 12.21 2.18 0.25
C THR A 205 11.78 2.44 1.68
N ALA A 206 11.85 1.43 2.54
CA ALA A 206 11.58 1.59 3.96
C ALA A 206 12.81 2.16 4.67
N ILE A 207 12.59 3.20 5.50
CA ILE A 207 13.63 3.79 6.33
C ILE A 207 13.08 4.01 7.75
N ASP A 208 13.93 3.87 8.76
CA ASP A 208 13.54 4.16 10.14
C ASP A 208 13.06 5.62 10.28
N VAL A 209 11.93 5.82 10.96
CA VAL A 209 11.30 7.13 11.15
C VAL A 209 12.25 8.13 11.81
N LYS A 210 13.08 7.70 12.76
CA LYS A 210 14.08 8.56 13.42
C LYS A 210 15.17 8.99 12.47
N LYS A 211 15.61 8.09 11.58
CA LYS A 211 16.61 8.38 10.55
C LYS A 211 16.05 9.34 9.49
N TYR A 212 14.80 9.16 9.08
CA TYR A 212 14.11 10.06 8.15
C TYR A 212 13.98 11.50 8.67
N LYS A 213 13.63 11.67 9.95
CA LYS A 213 13.52 13.00 10.57
C LYS A 213 14.86 13.75 10.58
N ARG A 214 15.98 13.06 10.81
CA ARG A 214 17.32 13.67 10.76
C ARG A 214 17.68 14.14 9.35
N ILE A 215 17.46 13.30 8.33
CA ILE A 215 17.75 13.64 6.93
C ILE A 215 16.99 14.90 6.49
N ASN A 216 15.72 15.02 6.85
CA ASN A 216 14.92 16.20 6.48
C ASN A 216 15.24 17.44 7.31
N GLN A 217 15.70 17.29 8.55
CA GLN A 217 16.21 18.41 9.34
C GLN A 217 17.52 18.95 8.73
N ASP A 218 18.45 18.07 8.35
CA ASP A 218 19.72 18.48 7.74
C ASP A 218 19.52 19.15 6.37
N ASN A 219 18.56 18.65 5.56
CA ASN A 219 18.20 19.27 4.28
C ASN A 219 17.52 20.64 4.41
N SER A 220 16.84 20.92 5.53
CA SER A 220 16.23 22.22 5.81
C SER A 220 17.20 23.29 6.32
N VAL A 221 18.42 22.88 6.74
CA VAL A 221 19.48 23.78 7.24
C VAL A 221 20.46 24.18 6.13
N GLY A 222 20.50 23.44 5.02
CA GLY A 222 21.35 23.73 3.86
C GLY A 222 20.76 24.68 2.80
N GLN A 223 19.61 25.32 3.07
CA GLN A 223 19.02 26.35 2.22
C GLN A 223 19.07 27.72 2.92
N TYR A 224 20.27 28.28 3.06
CA TYR A 224 20.50 29.70 3.36
C TYR A 224 21.69 30.19 2.54
#